data_AF-A0A9E0IR90-F1
#
_entry.id   AF-A0A9E0IR90-F1
#
_cell.length_a   1.000
_cell.length_b   1.000
_cell.length_c   1.000
_cell.angle_alpha   90.00
_cell.angle_beta   90.00
_cell.angle_gamma   90.00
#
_symmetry.space_group_name_H-M   'P 1'
#
loop_
_entity.id
_entity.type
_entity.pdbx_description
1 polymer ?
#
loop_
_entity_poly.entity_id
_entity_poly.type
_entity_poly.pdbx_seq_one_letter_code
_entity_poly.pdbx_strand_id
1 'polypeptide(L)'
;MAKVVADQAGPEHPVAPSTAAGGGNAAMAAALVAGLPGGQAGIDGLASMLALQPQLEADLVKAAHAKFGNAGVQQAINKAQWQVQGTADGAVALAPAQAQATASAAGAAPEATAAAITTQVAGDDKLRAALTKKYGQRPKKYDGLFDGKDGPNEQPFVDALGPVVAQLNAVAEARGETYRFTAAEIATNFITEGGYLLLTDPNPAQGPLSGFGYLGIDTFMQRQPELTPWMSQDLKDWSADPAHAEPAVNELGESVQALNVRDLPMGVEANAVMFAAARERFSTDARAAKVPAAKLTEEAWFFWTTVYYNAGEGTGKKMLLKHGVDYWKTKYTGAENSQSAKYNATWRTSTWDYLRQHGGDDLAEMTE
;
A
#
# COMPACT_ATOMS: atom_id res chain seq x y z
N MET A 1 67.70 8.10 -43.54
CA MET A 1 68.19 6.73 -43.78
C MET A 1 67.06 5.76 -43.48
N ALA A 2 66.71 4.95 -44.47
CA ALA A 2 65.57 4.05 -44.49
C ALA A 2 65.88 2.66 -43.90
N LYS A 3 64.87 2.01 -43.30
CA LYS A 3 64.71 0.55 -43.09
C LYS A 3 63.22 0.29 -42.80
N VAL A 4 62.43 -0.25 -43.74
CA VAL A 4 62.12 -1.70 -43.99
C VAL A 4 61.46 -2.35 -42.74
N VAL A 5 60.12 -2.45 -42.68
CA VAL A 5 59.17 -3.50 -43.15
C VAL A 5 59.30 -4.86 -42.45
N ALA A 6 58.21 -5.26 -41.74
CA ALA A 6 57.61 -6.60 -41.60
C ALA A 6 56.50 -6.46 -40.53
N ASP A 7 55.18 -6.47 -40.81
CA ASP A 7 54.31 -7.48 -41.42
C ASP A 7 54.16 -8.75 -40.56
N GLN A 8 53.16 -8.75 -39.67
CA GLN A 8 52.49 -9.93 -39.12
C GLN A 8 51.01 -9.60 -38.88
N ALA A 9 50.19 -9.90 -39.89
CA ALA A 9 48.75 -10.01 -39.77
C ALA A 9 48.39 -11.35 -39.10
N GLY A 10 47.82 -11.30 -37.90
CA GLY A 10 47.16 -12.44 -37.26
C GLY A 10 45.72 -12.58 -37.77
N PRO A 11 45.17 -13.79 -37.86
CA PRO A 11 43.82 -14.01 -38.38
C PRO A 11 42.76 -13.47 -37.42
N GLU A 12 42.00 -12.48 -37.86
CA GLU A 12 40.78 -12.04 -37.19
C GLU A 12 39.73 -13.16 -37.28
N HIS A 13 39.35 -13.72 -36.13
CA HIS A 13 38.18 -14.56 -36.00
C HIS A 13 36.91 -13.71 -36.25
N PRO A 14 35.99 -14.11 -37.13
CA PRO A 14 34.70 -13.43 -37.24
C PRO A 14 33.87 -13.74 -36.00
N VAL A 15 33.67 -12.73 -35.16
CA VAL A 15 32.63 -12.75 -34.12
C VAL A 15 31.28 -12.68 -34.81
N ALA A 16 30.54 -13.78 -34.78
CA ALA A 16 29.17 -13.83 -35.28
C ALA A 16 28.27 -12.89 -34.46
N PRO A 17 27.46 -12.02 -35.09
CA PRO A 17 26.48 -11.22 -34.37
C PRO A 17 25.33 -12.14 -33.92
N SER A 18 25.28 -12.45 -32.63
CA SER A 18 24.12 -13.02 -31.96
C SER A 18 23.11 -11.91 -31.64
N THR A 19 22.29 -11.55 -32.62
CA THR A 19 21.13 -10.68 -32.44
C THR A 19 19.97 -11.15 -33.32
N ALA A 20 19.23 -12.17 -32.86
CA ALA A 20 17.98 -12.57 -33.51
C ALA A 20 16.92 -13.15 -32.55
N ALA A 21 17.01 -12.90 -31.24
CA ALA A 21 16.00 -13.37 -30.27
C ALA A 21 15.04 -12.26 -29.77
N GLY A 22 15.41 -10.98 -29.87
CA GLY A 22 14.60 -9.87 -29.33
C GLY A 22 13.51 -9.31 -30.27
N GLY A 23 13.62 -9.53 -31.58
CA GLY A 23 12.69 -8.93 -32.55
C GLY A 23 11.31 -9.60 -32.62
N GLY A 24 11.24 -10.90 -32.29
CA GLY A 24 10.00 -11.68 -32.39
C GLY A 24 8.93 -11.24 -31.38
N ASN A 25 9.35 -10.99 -30.14
CA ASN A 25 8.45 -10.64 -29.04
C ASN A 25 7.82 -9.26 -29.23
N ALA A 26 8.60 -8.26 -29.65
CA ALA A 26 8.10 -6.92 -29.92
C ALA A 26 7.08 -6.87 -31.07
N ALA A 27 7.32 -7.60 -32.17
CA ALA A 27 6.39 -7.67 -33.29
C ALA A 27 5.08 -8.41 -32.91
N MET A 28 5.19 -9.48 -32.14
CA MET A 28 4.05 -10.23 -31.61
C MET A 28 3.22 -9.36 -30.65
N ALA A 29 3.86 -8.68 -29.69
CA ALA A 29 3.18 -7.78 -28.75
C ALA A 29 2.46 -6.63 -29.48
N ALA A 30 3.09 -6.03 -30.49
CA ALA A 30 2.47 -5.00 -31.31
C ALA A 30 1.24 -5.51 -32.07
N ALA A 31 1.32 -6.71 -32.67
CA ALA A 31 0.19 -7.31 -33.37
C ALA A 31 -0.99 -7.62 -32.42
N LEU A 32 -0.68 -8.12 -31.22
CA LEU A 32 -1.67 -8.42 -30.20
C LEU A 32 -2.39 -7.15 -29.71
N VAL A 33 -1.65 -6.09 -29.37
CA VAL A 33 -2.22 -4.80 -28.98
C VAL A 33 -3.02 -4.17 -30.12
N ALA A 34 -2.56 -4.27 -31.36
CA ALA A 34 -3.26 -3.76 -32.54
C ALA A 34 -4.64 -4.42 -32.73
N GLY A 35 -4.77 -5.71 -32.38
CA GLY A 35 -6.02 -6.46 -32.45
C GLY A 35 -7.06 -6.14 -31.36
N LEU A 36 -6.66 -5.50 -30.26
CA LEU A 36 -7.58 -5.15 -29.18
C LEU A 36 -8.62 -4.09 -29.63
N PRO A 37 -9.86 -4.08 -29.12
CA PRO A 37 -10.79 -2.99 -29.38
C PRO A 37 -10.30 -1.68 -28.74
N GLY A 38 -10.86 -0.54 -29.14
CA GLY A 38 -10.60 0.75 -28.47
C GLY A 38 -11.33 0.86 -27.13
N GLY A 39 -10.96 1.87 -26.33
CA GLY A 39 -11.63 2.20 -25.07
C GLY A 39 -11.50 1.12 -23.97
N GLN A 40 -12.50 1.02 -23.09
CA GLN A 40 -12.44 0.16 -21.90
C GLN A 40 -12.27 -1.33 -22.23
N ALA A 41 -12.94 -1.82 -23.29
CA ALA A 41 -12.81 -3.21 -23.70
C ALA A 41 -11.38 -3.56 -24.14
N GLY A 42 -10.64 -2.60 -24.71
CA GLY A 42 -9.24 -2.76 -25.06
C GLY A 42 -8.33 -2.81 -23.83
N ILE A 43 -8.60 -1.95 -22.85
CA ILE A 43 -7.89 -1.91 -21.56
C ILE A 43 -8.09 -3.22 -20.79
N ASP A 44 -9.31 -3.77 -20.80
CA ASP A 44 -9.62 -5.05 -20.15
C ASP A 44 -8.91 -6.22 -20.84
N GLY A 45 -8.88 -6.22 -22.18
CA GLY A 45 -8.12 -7.20 -22.95
C GLY A 45 -6.62 -7.12 -22.67
N LEU A 46 -6.05 -5.92 -22.62
CA LEU A 46 -4.65 -5.70 -22.26
C LEU A 46 -4.32 -6.23 -20.85
N ALA A 47 -5.20 -5.98 -19.87
CA ALA A 47 -5.03 -6.49 -18.50
C ALA A 47 -4.92 -8.02 -18.46
N SER A 48 -5.82 -8.73 -19.18
CA SER A 48 -5.77 -10.19 -19.25
C SER A 48 -4.52 -10.71 -19.97
N MET A 49 -4.00 -9.99 -20.96
CA MET A 49 -2.76 -10.36 -21.62
C MET A 49 -1.54 -10.22 -20.71
N LEU A 50 -1.47 -9.11 -19.96
CA LEU A 50 -0.41 -8.88 -18.96
C LEU A 50 -0.43 -9.95 -17.86
N ALA A 51 -1.62 -10.37 -17.42
CA ALA A 51 -1.77 -11.44 -16.44
C ALA A 51 -1.33 -12.83 -16.95
N LEU A 52 -1.55 -13.13 -18.24
CA LEU A 52 -1.27 -14.44 -18.82
C LEU A 52 0.14 -14.59 -19.43
N GLN A 53 0.80 -13.47 -19.76
CA GLN A 53 2.07 -13.46 -20.49
C GLN A 53 3.09 -12.51 -19.85
N PRO A 54 3.52 -12.75 -18.59
CA PRO A 54 4.45 -11.87 -17.88
C PRO A 54 5.79 -11.69 -18.63
N GLN A 55 6.22 -12.70 -19.39
CA GLN A 55 7.41 -12.63 -20.22
C GLN A 55 7.33 -11.63 -21.39
N LEU A 56 6.14 -11.12 -21.72
CA LEU A 56 5.92 -10.10 -22.75
C LEU A 56 5.54 -8.73 -22.16
N GLU A 57 5.56 -8.57 -20.82
CA GLU A 57 5.06 -7.38 -20.13
C GLU A 57 5.66 -6.09 -20.69
N ALA A 58 6.99 -5.99 -20.78
CA ALA A 58 7.67 -4.79 -21.27
C ALA A 58 7.28 -4.43 -22.72
N ASP A 59 7.15 -5.44 -23.59
CA ASP A 59 6.80 -5.23 -25.00
C ASP A 59 5.32 -4.91 -25.20
N LEU A 60 4.42 -5.53 -24.41
CA LEU A 60 2.98 -5.25 -24.40
C LEU A 60 2.70 -3.84 -23.88
N VAL A 61 3.33 -3.46 -22.77
CA VAL A 61 3.23 -2.12 -22.17
C VAL A 61 3.72 -1.07 -23.17
N LYS A 62 4.87 -1.30 -23.81
CA LYS A 62 5.41 -0.38 -24.82
C LYS A 62 4.49 -0.22 -26.03
N ALA A 63 3.93 -1.31 -26.54
CA ALA A 63 3.00 -1.26 -27.68
C ALA A 63 1.66 -0.60 -27.32
N ALA A 64 1.17 -0.81 -26.10
CA ALA A 64 -0.12 -0.32 -25.63
C ALA A 64 -0.19 1.19 -25.43
N HIS A 65 0.94 1.84 -25.11
CA HIS A 65 1.00 3.29 -24.90
C HIS A 65 0.51 4.08 -26.12
N ALA A 66 0.85 3.65 -27.34
CA ALA A 66 0.44 4.33 -28.57
C ALA A 66 -1.08 4.27 -28.81
N LYS A 67 -1.76 3.28 -28.22
CA LYS A 67 -3.19 3.01 -28.48
C LYS A 67 -4.11 3.47 -27.35
N PHE A 68 -3.68 3.31 -26.10
CA PHE A 68 -4.51 3.57 -24.92
C PHE A 68 -4.02 4.77 -24.09
N GLY A 69 -2.84 5.32 -24.39
CA GLY A 69 -2.20 6.35 -23.58
C GLY A 69 -1.77 5.85 -22.19
N ASN A 70 -1.03 6.68 -21.45
CA ASN A 70 -0.46 6.30 -20.16
C ASN A 70 -1.55 5.88 -19.14
N ALA A 71 -2.64 6.63 -19.05
CA ALA A 71 -3.73 6.33 -18.11
C ALA A 71 -4.42 4.98 -18.40
N GLY A 72 -4.66 4.67 -19.68
CA GLY A 72 -5.26 3.38 -20.07
C GLY A 72 -4.34 2.20 -19.83
N VAL A 73 -3.03 2.37 -20.05
CA VAL A 73 -2.01 1.35 -19.75
C VAL A 73 -1.91 1.11 -18.24
N GLN A 74 -1.84 2.16 -17.43
CA GLN A 74 -1.78 2.02 -15.97
C GLN A 74 -3.03 1.34 -15.40
N GLN A 75 -4.22 1.67 -15.93
CA GLN A 75 -5.46 1.00 -15.56
C GLN A 75 -5.41 -0.50 -15.88
N ALA A 76 -4.83 -0.90 -17.02
CA ALA A 76 -4.67 -2.30 -17.40
C ALA A 76 -3.69 -3.04 -16.49
N ILE A 77 -2.55 -2.42 -16.12
CA ILE A 77 -1.56 -3.00 -15.19
C ILE A 77 -2.21 -3.25 -13.83
N ASN A 78 -2.89 -2.24 -13.27
CA ASN A 78 -3.56 -2.38 -11.97
C ASN A 78 -4.61 -3.51 -12.01
N LYS A 79 -5.35 -3.66 -13.12
CA LYS A 79 -6.31 -4.75 -13.30
C LYS A 79 -5.65 -6.13 -13.43
N ALA A 80 -4.52 -6.22 -14.14
CA ALA A 80 -3.78 -7.46 -14.32
C ALA A 80 -3.26 -7.99 -12.97
N GLN A 81 -2.70 -7.11 -12.13
CA GLN A 81 -2.24 -7.43 -10.79
C GLN A 81 -3.37 -7.99 -9.91
N TRP A 82 -4.55 -7.38 -9.99
CA TRP A 82 -5.76 -7.87 -9.31
C TRP A 82 -6.23 -9.25 -9.81
N GLN A 83 -6.16 -9.50 -11.12
CA GLN A 83 -6.57 -10.79 -11.71
C GLN A 83 -5.66 -11.95 -11.28
N VAL A 84 -4.34 -11.72 -11.24
CA VAL A 84 -3.37 -12.73 -10.76
C VAL A 84 -3.63 -13.08 -9.30
N GLN A 85 -3.88 -12.07 -8.46
CA GLN A 85 -4.21 -12.27 -7.04
C GLN A 85 -5.52 -13.05 -6.84
N GLY A 86 -6.55 -12.80 -7.64
CA GLY A 86 -7.83 -13.53 -7.55
C GLY A 86 -7.78 -14.99 -8.04
N THR A 87 -6.79 -15.36 -8.86
CA THR A 87 -6.63 -16.76 -9.34
C THR A 87 -5.75 -17.63 -8.44
N ALA A 88 -4.91 -17.03 -7.59
CA ALA A 88 -4.13 -17.78 -6.60
C ALA A 88 -5.02 -18.49 -5.55
N ASP A 89 -6.27 -18.02 -5.38
CA ASP A 89 -7.27 -18.59 -4.48
C ASP A 89 -8.10 -19.74 -5.11
N GLY A 90 -7.81 -20.15 -6.35
CA GLY A 90 -8.56 -21.19 -7.06
C GLY A 90 -7.65 -22.15 -7.83
N ALA A 91 -7.53 -23.38 -7.31
CA ALA A 91 -6.73 -24.46 -7.88
C ALA A 91 -6.82 -24.58 -9.43
N VAL A 92 -5.68 -24.37 -10.11
CA VAL A 92 -5.38 -25.02 -11.39
C VAL A 92 -4.11 -25.84 -11.21
N ALA A 93 -4.31 -27.14 -11.20
CA ALA A 93 -3.25 -28.14 -11.26
C ALA A 93 -2.49 -28.01 -12.59
N LEU A 94 -1.22 -27.64 -12.51
CA LEU A 94 -0.21 -28.09 -13.46
C LEU A 94 0.66 -29.11 -12.73
N ALA A 95 0.46 -30.38 -13.06
CA ALA A 95 1.22 -31.49 -12.53
C ALA A 95 2.70 -31.44 -12.99
N PRO A 96 3.62 -32.06 -12.24
CA PRO A 96 5.03 -31.73 -12.25
C PRO A 96 5.83 -32.59 -13.24
N ALA A 97 6.88 -32.01 -13.81
CA ALA A 97 8.01 -32.78 -14.31
C ALA A 97 9.28 -32.27 -13.63
N GLN A 98 9.98 -33.22 -13.00
CA GLN A 98 11.33 -33.10 -12.42
C GLN A 98 11.41 -32.58 -10.98
N ALA A 99 10.99 -33.45 -10.06
CA ALA A 99 11.65 -33.56 -8.76
C ALA A 99 12.82 -34.56 -8.87
N GLN A 100 14.04 -34.13 -8.54
CA GLN A 100 15.05 -34.99 -7.93
C GLN A 100 16.09 -34.15 -7.18
N ALA A 101 16.42 -34.63 -5.97
CA ALA A 101 17.41 -34.13 -5.00
C ALA A 101 16.98 -32.86 -4.24
N THR A 102 16.85 -32.81 -2.91
CA THR A 102 17.37 -33.65 -1.80
C THR A 102 16.57 -33.33 -0.54
N ALA A 103 16.22 -34.35 0.23
CA ALA A 103 15.67 -34.22 1.58
C ALA A 103 16.78 -34.33 2.63
N SER A 104 16.75 -33.41 3.61
CA SER A 104 17.25 -33.46 5.01
C SER A 104 17.67 -32.02 5.38
N ALA A 105 17.30 -31.42 6.50
CA ALA A 105 16.88 -31.93 7.79
C ALA A 105 15.79 -31.04 8.42
N ALA A 106 14.87 -31.70 9.13
CA ALA A 106 13.75 -31.09 9.82
C ALA A 106 14.17 -30.45 11.15
N GLY A 107 13.83 -29.17 11.33
CA GLY A 107 13.51 -28.58 12.63
C GLY A 107 11.98 -28.49 12.72
N ALA A 108 11.39 -29.17 13.69
CA ALA A 108 9.93 -29.23 13.84
C ALA A 108 9.38 -27.85 14.25
N ALA A 109 8.64 -27.21 13.35
CA ALA A 109 7.66 -26.19 13.73
C ALA A 109 6.39 -26.90 14.26
N PRO A 110 5.72 -26.35 15.29
CA PRO A 110 4.54 -26.99 15.85
C PRO A 110 3.38 -26.98 14.84
N GLU A 111 2.83 -28.14 14.56
CA GLU A 111 1.57 -28.30 13.80
C GLU A 111 0.45 -27.59 14.56
N ALA A 112 0.10 -26.38 14.12
CA ALA A 112 -1.18 -25.79 14.47
C ALA A 112 -2.29 -26.72 13.94
N THR A 113 -2.91 -27.48 14.84
CA THR A 113 -3.93 -28.47 14.47
C THR A 113 -5.09 -27.82 13.71
N ALA A 114 -5.61 -28.49 12.67
CA ALA A 114 -6.69 -27.98 11.82
C ALA A 114 -7.96 -27.53 12.59
N ALA A 115 -8.16 -28.06 13.80
CA ALA A 115 -9.26 -27.67 14.70
C ALA A 115 -9.08 -26.26 15.30
N ALA A 116 -7.84 -25.83 15.59
CA ALA A 116 -7.55 -24.48 16.07
C ALA A 116 -7.77 -23.45 14.95
N ILE A 117 -7.29 -23.78 13.74
CA ILE A 117 -7.48 -22.95 12.54
C ILE A 117 -8.98 -22.78 12.20
N THR A 118 -9.76 -23.87 12.23
CA THR A 118 -11.22 -23.81 11.96
C THR A 118 -11.97 -22.96 12.99
N THR A 119 -11.57 -23.03 14.26
CA THR A 119 -12.20 -22.25 15.35
C THR A 119 -11.90 -20.76 15.23
N GLN A 120 -10.66 -20.40 14.88
CA GLN A 120 -10.25 -19.01 14.63
C GLN A 120 -11.00 -18.43 13.42
N VAL A 121 -11.03 -19.14 12.29
CA VAL A 121 -11.76 -18.71 11.08
C VAL A 121 -13.25 -18.48 11.35
N ALA A 122 -13.89 -19.35 12.14
CA ALA A 122 -15.30 -19.17 12.54
C ALA A 122 -15.52 -17.99 13.50
N GLY A 123 -14.52 -17.64 14.31
CA GLY A 123 -14.53 -16.42 15.14
C GLY A 123 -14.46 -15.16 14.29
N ASP A 124 -13.59 -15.17 13.28
CA ASP A 124 -13.35 -14.04 12.39
C ASP A 124 -14.59 -13.69 11.58
N ASP A 125 -15.25 -14.67 10.98
CA ASP A 125 -16.46 -14.43 10.21
C ASP A 125 -17.60 -13.88 11.07
N LYS A 126 -17.73 -14.33 12.33
CA LYS A 126 -18.70 -13.78 13.29
C LYS A 126 -18.39 -12.33 13.65
N LEU A 127 -17.13 -12.02 13.95
CA LEU A 127 -16.69 -10.65 14.24
C LEU A 127 -16.94 -9.74 13.04
N ARG A 128 -16.53 -10.15 11.84
CA ARG A 128 -16.75 -9.38 10.61
C ARG A 128 -18.24 -9.16 10.33
N ALA A 129 -19.09 -10.16 10.54
CA ALA A 129 -20.54 -10.00 10.41
C ALA A 129 -21.10 -8.99 11.43
N ALA A 130 -20.64 -9.05 12.68
CA ALA A 130 -21.02 -8.09 13.72
C ALA A 130 -20.59 -6.66 13.38
N LEU A 131 -19.35 -6.46 12.92
CA LEU A 131 -18.83 -5.16 12.50
C LEU A 131 -19.54 -4.66 11.23
N THR A 132 -19.82 -5.52 10.26
CA THR A 132 -20.65 -5.17 9.09
C THR A 132 -22.02 -4.67 9.53
N LYS A 133 -22.65 -5.33 10.51
CA LYS A 133 -23.92 -4.88 11.08
C LYS A 133 -23.78 -3.54 11.81
N LYS A 134 -22.68 -3.30 12.53
CA LYS A 134 -22.38 -2.04 13.24
C LYS A 134 -22.18 -0.87 12.27
N TYR A 135 -21.25 -1.00 11.32
CA TYR A 135 -20.80 0.08 10.44
C TYR A 135 -21.58 0.19 9.13
N GLY A 136 -22.27 -0.88 8.73
CA GLY A 136 -22.86 -1.01 7.39
C GLY A 136 -21.84 -1.40 6.32
N GLN A 137 -20.57 -1.59 6.67
CA GLN A 137 -19.48 -1.95 5.76
C GLN A 137 -18.66 -3.10 6.33
N ARG A 138 -18.36 -4.07 5.47
CA ARG A 138 -17.55 -5.24 5.86
C ARG A 138 -16.11 -4.79 6.06
N PRO A 139 -15.46 -5.15 7.18
CA PRO A 139 -14.03 -4.89 7.34
C PRO A 139 -13.26 -5.63 6.24
N LYS A 140 -12.27 -4.96 5.65
CA LYS A 140 -11.29 -5.61 4.76
C LYS A 140 -10.50 -6.64 5.55
N LYS A 141 -10.22 -7.76 4.89
CA LYS A 141 -9.36 -8.83 5.40
C LYS A 141 -7.98 -8.63 4.77
N TYR A 142 -6.94 -8.71 5.59
CA TYR A 142 -5.56 -8.70 5.14
C TYR A 142 -4.98 -10.06 5.52
N ASP A 143 -5.26 -11.03 4.65
CA ASP A 143 -4.81 -12.41 4.85
C ASP A 143 -3.28 -12.46 4.91
N GLY A 144 -2.75 -13.22 5.87
CA GLY A 144 -1.31 -13.38 6.06
C GLY A 144 -0.61 -12.19 6.73
N LEU A 145 -1.36 -11.25 7.31
CA LEU A 145 -0.82 -10.26 8.25
C LEU A 145 -1.45 -10.49 9.63
N PHE A 146 -0.65 -10.31 10.67
CA PHE A 146 -0.95 -10.52 12.08
C PHE A 146 -1.41 -11.94 12.41
N ASP A 147 -0.99 -12.93 11.63
CA ASP A 147 -1.33 -14.34 11.84
C ASP A 147 -0.19 -15.13 12.52
N GLY A 148 0.88 -14.43 12.91
CA GLY A 148 2.08 -15.00 13.56
C GLY A 148 2.93 -15.85 12.62
N LYS A 149 2.66 -15.83 11.30
CA LYS A 149 3.52 -16.45 10.29
C LYS A 149 4.36 -15.37 9.66
N ASP A 150 5.44 -15.02 10.37
CA ASP A 150 6.38 -13.95 10.05
C ASP A 150 6.71 -13.87 8.54
N GLY A 151 5.99 -13.01 7.83
CA GLY A 151 6.46 -12.51 6.55
C GLY A 151 7.75 -11.70 6.77
N PRO A 152 8.68 -11.65 5.80
CA PRO A 152 9.97 -10.96 5.98
C PRO A 152 9.82 -9.47 6.34
N ASN A 153 8.66 -8.86 6.05
CA ASN A 153 8.35 -7.46 6.31
C ASN A 153 7.35 -7.24 7.44
N GLU A 154 6.68 -8.29 7.94
CA GLU A 154 5.67 -8.13 8.97
C GLU A 154 6.30 -7.80 10.33
N GLN A 155 7.32 -8.56 10.75
CA GLN A 155 7.97 -8.32 12.04
C GLN A 155 8.59 -6.91 12.13
N PRO A 156 9.39 -6.43 11.15
CA PRO A 156 9.91 -5.06 11.21
C PRO A 156 8.82 -3.98 11.21
N PHE A 157 7.65 -4.27 10.62
CA PHE A 157 6.50 -3.37 10.67
C PHE A 157 5.87 -3.35 12.06
N VAL A 158 5.61 -4.52 12.67
CA VAL A 158 5.07 -4.64 14.02
C VAL A 158 6.02 -3.98 15.04
N ASP A 159 7.32 -4.24 14.94
CA ASP A 159 8.36 -3.66 15.79
C ASP A 159 8.39 -2.13 15.71
N ALA A 160 8.03 -1.54 14.56
CA ALA A 160 8.00 -0.10 14.37
C ALA A 160 6.75 0.58 14.97
N LEU A 161 5.64 -0.14 15.14
CA LEU A 161 4.37 0.46 15.59
C LEU A 161 4.48 1.08 16.99
N GLY A 162 5.04 0.36 17.96
CA GLY A 162 5.18 0.83 19.34
C GLY A 162 5.96 2.14 19.46
N PRO A 163 7.22 2.21 18.96
CA PRO A 163 8.02 3.43 18.98
C PRO A 163 7.34 4.62 18.28
N VAL A 164 6.72 4.40 17.11
CA VAL A 164 6.01 5.45 16.37
C VAL A 164 4.81 5.97 17.16
N VAL A 165 3.99 5.09 17.73
CA VAL A 165 2.83 5.47 18.55
C VAL A 165 3.28 6.25 19.79
N ALA A 166 4.31 5.79 20.48
CA ALA A 166 4.87 6.47 21.65
C ALA A 166 5.34 7.89 21.32
N GLN A 167 6.07 8.05 20.19
CA GLN A 167 6.49 9.36 19.71
C GLN A 167 5.30 10.28 19.42
N LEU A 168 4.31 9.82 18.64
CA LEU A 168 3.16 10.65 18.28
C LEU A 168 2.35 11.06 19.51
N ASN A 169 2.18 10.16 20.47
CA ASN A 169 1.49 10.46 21.74
C ASN A 169 2.26 11.45 22.61
N ALA A 170 3.60 11.35 22.67
CA ALA A 170 4.42 12.33 23.36
C ALA A 170 4.30 13.73 22.72
N VAL A 171 4.25 13.81 21.39
CA VAL A 171 4.01 15.09 20.69
C VAL A 171 2.60 15.62 20.97
N ALA A 172 1.57 14.78 20.92
CA ALA A 172 0.19 15.19 21.21
C ALA A 172 0.06 15.72 22.65
N GLU A 173 0.64 15.03 23.63
CA GLU A 173 0.66 15.44 25.03
C GLU A 173 1.41 16.76 25.24
N ALA A 174 2.62 16.90 24.67
CA ALA A 174 3.40 18.14 24.75
C ALA A 174 2.66 19.36 24.16
N ARG A 175 1.72 19.12 23.24
CA ARG A 175 0.87 20.15 22.60
C ARG A 175 -0.48 20.33 23.30
N GLY A 176 -0.75 19.59 24.36
CA GLY A 176 -2.02 19.65 25.11
C GLY A 176 -3.22 19.14 24.31
N GLU A 177 -3.00 18.26 23.33
CA GLU A 177 -4.08 17.63 22.58
C GLU A 177 -4.73 16.52 23.42
N THR A 178 -6.05 16.34 23.27
CA THR A 178 -6.84 15.40 24.10
C THR A 178 -7.02 14.02 23.47
N TYR A 179 -6.45 13.81 22.28
CA TYR A 179 -6.51 12.54 21.56
C TYR A 179 -5.19 11.79 21.72
N ARG A 180 -5.25 10.48 21.49
CA ARG A 180 -4.10 9.58 21.43
C ARG A 180 -4.16 8.74 20.17
N PHE A 181 -3.03 8.25 19.72
CA PHE A 181 -2.88 7.29 18.63
C PHE A 181 -2.72 5.89 19.21
N THR A 182 -3.21 4.88 18.50
CA THR A 182 -2.99 3.47 18.85
C THR A 182 -2.30 2.71 17.71
N ALA A 183 -1.64 1.60 18.04
CA ALA A 183 -0.98 0.75 17.05
C ALA A 183 -1.95 0.28 15.97
N ALA A 184 -3.18 -0.10 16.35
CA ALA A 184 -4.22 -0.48 15.41
C ALA A 184 -4.61 0.64 14.43
N GLU A 185 -4.63 1.91 14.87
CA GLU A 185 -4.92 3.05 13.98
C GLU A 185 -3.82 3.24 12.93
N ILE A 186 -2.57 3.26 13.39
CA ILE A 186 -1.39 3.43 12.52
C ILE A 186 -1.28 2.27 11.55
N ALA A 187 -1.43 1.04 12.04
CA ALA A 187 -1.40 -0.16 11.22
C ALA A 187 -2.51 -0.18 10.17
N THR A 188 -3.75 0.13 10.58
CA THR A 188 -4.86 0.23 9.64
C THR A 188 -4.56 1.27 8.57
N ASN A 189 -4.14 2.47 8.94
CA ASN A 189 -3.85 3.52 7.96
C ASN A 189 -2.76 3.07 6.98
N PHE A 190 -1.61 2.62 7.49
CA PHE A 190 -0.49 2.15 6.69
C PHE A 190 -0.89 1.08 5.66
N ILE A 191 -1.56 0.02 6.11
CA ILE A 191 -1.99 -1.08 5.24
C ILE A 191 -2.97 -0.58 4.18
N THR A 192 -3.86 0.34 4.55
CA THR A 192 -4.90 0.89 3.66
C THR A 192 -4.40 1.93 2.65
N GLU A 193 -3.17 2.42 2.81
CA GLU A 193 -2.49 3.38 1.92
C GLU A 193 -1.50 2.71 0.96
N GLY A 194 -1.56 1.38 0.83
CA GLY A 194 -0.69 0.60 -0.07
C GLY A 194 0.34 -0.26 0.66
N GLY A 195 0.54 -0.02 1.97
CA GLY A 195 1.50 -0.75 2.78
C GLY A 195 1.28 -2.26 2.76
N TYR A 196 0.04 -2.72 2.55
CA TYR A 196 -0.27 -4.14 2.34
C TYR A 196 0.64 -4.80 1.29
N LEU A 197 0.82 -4.16 0.12
CA LEU A 197 1.61 -4.73 -0.96
C LEU A 197 3.06 -4.92 -0.53
N LEU A 198 3.62 -3.94 0.16
CA LEU A 198 4.97 -4.00 0.72
C LEU A 198 5.11 -5.13 1.76
N LEU A 199 4.12 -5.28 2.65
CA LEU A 199 4.17 -6.30 3.70
C LEU A 199 4.07 -7.72 3.15
N THR A 200 3.31 -7.91 2.07
CA THR A 200 3.12 -9.21 1.43
C THR A 200 4.13 -9.52 0.33
N ASP A 201 4.99 -8.58 -0.05
CA ASP A 201 6.01 -8.79 -1.07
C ASP A 201 7.12 -9.70 -0.52
N PRO A 202 7.33 -10.90 -1.10
CA PRO A 202 8.43 -11.78 -0.68
C PRO A 202 9.80 -11.21 -1.04
N ASN A 203 9.87 -10.24 -1.95
CA ASN A 203 11.09 -9.59 -2.42
C ASN A 203 10.94 -8.06 -2.39
N PRO A 204 10.78 -7.45 -1.19
CA PRO A 204 10.71 -6.00 -1.10
C PRO A 204 11.93 -5.39 -1.79
N ALA A 205 11.71 -4.30 -2.54
CA ALA A 205 12.75 -3.67 -3.33
C ALA A 205 14.05 -3.47 -2.51
N GLN A 206 15.20 -3.89 -3.06
CA GLN A 206 16.51 -3.60 -2.49
C GLN A 206 16.87 -2.14 -2.80
N GLY A 207 16.35 -1.21 -2.00
CA GLY A 207 16.56 0.21 -2.17
C GLY A 207 15.55 1.03 -1.35
N PRO A 208 15.59 2.36 -1.45
CA PRO A 208 14.59 3.21 -0.81
C PRO A 208 13.19 2.78 -1.23
N LEU A 209 12.29 2.65 -0.26
CA LEU A 209 10.90 2.30 -0.51
C LEU A 209 10.18 3.51 -1.09
N SER A 210 9.47 3.30 -2.21
CA SER A 210 8.72 4.36 -2.87
C SER A 210 7.59 4.87 -1.98
N GLY A 211 7.62 6.18 -1.70
CA GLY A 211 6.58 6.85 -0.94
C GLY A 211 5.25 6.87 -1.67
N PHE A 212 5.30 6.98 -3.00
CA PHE A 212 4.12 7.00 -3.86
C PHE A 212 3.55 5.58 -4.09
N GLY A 213 4.42 4.64 -4.48
CA GLY A 213 4.00 3.30 -4.90
C GLY A 213 3.57 2.38 -3.75
N TYR A 214 4.13 2.55 -2.55
CA TYR A 214 3.91 1.61 -1.44
C TYR A 214 3.31 2.22 -0.19
N LEU A 215 3.49 3.52 0.06
CA LEU A 215 3.21 4.11 1.37
C LEU A 215 2.03 5.10 1.37
N GLY A 216 1.57 5.53 0.19
CA GLY A 216 0.50 6.53 0.03
C GLY A 216 0.84 7.86 0.71
N ILE A 217 2.11 8.27 0.63
CA ILE A 217 2.64 9.53 1.17
C ILE A 217 2.98 10.53 0.06
N ASP A 218 2.16 10.55 -0.98
CA ASP A 218 2.35 11.24 -2.26
C ASP A 218 2.64 12.74 -2.14
N THR A 219 2.14 13.35 -1.05
CA THR A 219 2.24 14.80 -0.79
C THR A 219 3.17 15.13 0.36
N PHE A 220 3.98 14.18 0.83
CA PHE A 220 4.83 14.33 2.01
C PHE A 220 5.74 15.55 1.92
N MET A 221 6.47 15.69 0.80
CA MET A 221 7.48 16.74 0.66
C MET A 221 6.85 18.13 0.64
N GLN A 222 5.70 18.31 -0.03
CA GLN A 222 5.01 19.60 -0.05
C GLN A 222 4.36 19.95 1.29
N ARG A 223 4.06 18.93 2.10
CA ARG A 223 3.46 19.08 3.42
C ARG A 223 4.50 19.09 4.54
N GLN A 224 5.79 18.97 4.24
CA GLN A 224 6.84 18.89 5.26
C GLN A 224 6.74 19.98 6.36
N PRO A 225 6.43 21.26 6.08
CA PRO A 225 6.30 22.28 7.13
C PRO A 225 5.24 21.97 8.19
N GLU A 226 4.11 21.38 7.79
CA GLU A 226 3.06 20.99 8.73
C GLU A 226 3.30 19.62 9.38
N LEU A 227 4.07 18.75 8.72
CA LEU A 227 4.40 17.42 9.24
C LEU A 227 5.56 17.49 10.25
N THR A 228 6.46 18.46 10.13
CA THR A 228 7.68 18.63 10.94
C THR A 228 7.44 18.50 12.46
N PRO A 229 6.37 19.06 13.06
CA PRO A 229 6.12 18.90 14.50
C PRO A 229 5.94 17.45 14.95
N TRP A 230 5.51 16.56 14.04
CA TRP A 230 5.20 15.16 14.32
C TRP A 230 6.37 14.21 14.03
N MET A 231 7.37 14.65 13.26
CA MET A 231 8.51 13.84 12.84
C MET A 231 9.58 13.68 13.92
N SER A 232 10.22 12.50 13.93
CA SER A 232 11.46 12.20 14.60
C SER A 232 12.60 13.04 14.01
N GLN A 233 13.74 13.09 14.69
CA GLN A 233 14.91 13.76 14.13
C GLN A 233 15.43 13.02 12.89
N ASP A 234 15.42 11.69 12.87
CA ASP A 234 15.89 10.88 11.72
C ASP A 234 15.04 11.16 10.47
N LEU A 235 13.71 11.19 10.60
CA LEU A 235 12.82 11.52 9.48
C LEU A 235 12.95 12.98 9.02
N LYS A 236 13.20 13.93 9.94
CA LYS A 236 13.50 15.33 9.58
C LYS A 236 14.77 15.45 8.76
N ASP A 237 15.84 14.80 9.22
CA ASP A 237 17.15 14.85 8.57
C ASP A 237 17.09 14.16 7.20
N TRP A 238 16.42 13.00 7.11
CA TRP A 238 16.22 12.28 5.85
C TRP A 238 15.38 13.11 4.85
N SER A 239 14.24 13.63 5.27
CA SER A 239 13.36 14.40 4.38
C SER A 239 13.89 15.79 4.01
N ALA A 240 14.98 16.25 4.63
CA ALA A 240 15.63 17.50 4.25
C ALA A 240 16.46 17.38 2.96
N ASP A 241 16.87 16.16 2.56
CA ASP A 241 17.59 15.94 1.31
C ASP A 241 16.59 15.81 0.13
N PRO A 242 16.58 16.75 -0.83
CA PRO A 242 15.71 16.67 -2.00
C PRO A 242 16.00 15.46 -2.90
N ALA A 243 17.15 14.79 -2.76
CA ALA A 243 17.44 13.54 -3.45
C ALA A 243 16.52 12.39 -3.02
N HIS A 244 15.80 12.54 -1.91
CA HIS A 244 14.82 11.55 -1.42
C HIS A 244 13.39 11.90 -1.86
N ALA A 245 13.20 12.99 -2.60
CA ALA A 245 11.90 13.31 -3.19
C ALA A 245 11.66 12.46 -4.45
N GLU A 246 10.47 11.87 -4.54
CA GLU A 246 9.98 11.14 -5.70
C GLU A 246 8.93 11.98 -6.43
N PRO A 247 9.23 12.54 -7.62
CA PRO A 247 8.23 13.25 -8.41
C PRO A 247 7.22 12.26 -9.01
N ALA A 248 5.93 12.50 -8.80
CA ALA A 248 4.85 11.67 -9.33
C ALA A 248 3.67 12.53 -9.83
N VAL A 249 2.67 11.86 -10.41
CA VAL A 249 1.40 12.48 -10.79
C VAL A 249 0.28 11.69 -10.13
N ASN A 250 -0.52 12.36 -9.30
CA ASN A 250 -1.62 11.71 -8.58
C ASN A 250 -2.82 11.40 -9.50
N GLU A 251 -3.85 10.77 -8.93
CA GLU A 251 -5.10 10.41 -9.62
C GLU A 251 -5.90 11.61 -10.14
N LEU A 252 -5.58 12.82 -9.69
CA LEU A 252 -6.17 14.08 -10.14
C LEU A 252 -5.36 14.73 -11.29
N GLY A 253 -4.24 14.13 -11.69
CA GLY A 253 -3.34 14.69 -12.71
C GLY A 253 -2.44 15.81 -12.19
N GLU A 254 -2.33 15.96 -10.86
CA GLU A 254 -1.50 16.98 -10.22
C GLU A 254 -0.08 16.45 -10.00
N SER A 255 0.92 17.31 -10.25
CA SER A 255 2.31 16.98 -9.91
C SER A 255 2.50 16.98 -8.40
N VAL A 256 3.00 15.87 -7.87
CA VAL A 256 3.24 15.67 -6.44
C VAL A 256 4.66 15.20 -6.16
N GLN A 257 5.09 15.29 -4.89
CA GLN A 257 6.42 14.88 -4.43
C GLN A 257 6.27 14.01 -3.18
N ALA A 258 6.40 12.69 -3.39
CA ALA A 258 6.44 11.74 -2.31
C ALA A 258 7.84 11.70 -1.69
N LEU A 259 7.96 11.11 -0.49
CA LEU A 259 9.26 10.82 0.13
C LEU A 259 9.62 9.36 -0.10
N ASN A 260 10.75 9.10 -0.77
CA ASN A 260 11.38 7.78 -0.73
C ASN A 260 12.01 7.58 0.65
N VAL A 261 11.66 6.50 1.33
CA VAL A 261 12.17 6.21 2.69
C VAL A 261 13.25 5.14 2.65
N ARG A 262 14.17 5.19 3.62
CA ARG A 262 15.30 4.25 3.69
C ARG A 262 14.86 2.80 3.92
N ASP A 263 13.88 2.61 4.79
CA ASP A 263 13.47 1.32 5.32
C ASP A 263 12.00 1.35 5.76
N LEU A 264 11.46 0.17 6.09
CA LEU A 264 10.06 0.02 6.50
C LEU A 264 9.72 0.80 7.78
N PRO A 265 10.53 0.77 8.87
CA PRO A 265 10.25 1.58 10.05
C PRO A 265 10.10 3.08 9.76
N MET A 266 10.98 3.67 8.94
CA MET A 266 10.84 5.06 8.51
C MET A 266 9.59 5.28 7.64
N GLY A 267 9.22 4.30 6.82
CA GLY A 267 7.96 4.33 6.05
C GLY A 267 6.72 4.33 6.92
N VAL A 268 6.71 3.53 8.00
CA VAL A 268 5.64 3.53 9.00
C VAL A 268 5.55 4.89 9.67
N GLU A 269 6.67 5.45 10.11
CA GLU A 269 6.71 6.78 10.71
C GLU A 269 6.19 7.85 9.73
N ALA A 270 6.68 7.86 8.48
CA ALA A 270 6.30 8.85 7.48
C ALA A 270 4.79 8.84 7.17
N ASN A 271 4.17 7.65 7.08
CA ASN A 271 2.72 7.51 6.95
C ASN A 271 1.99 7.99 8.22
N ALA A 272 2.50 7.61 9.39
CA ALA A 272 1.90 7.95 10.68
C ALA A 272 1.91 9.46 10.96
N VAL A 273 2.97 10.20 10.59
CA VAL A 273 3.00 11.67 10.76
C VAL A 273 2.00 12.38 9.84
N MET A 274 1.75 11.85 8.64
CA MET A 274 0.68 12.37 7.76
C MET A 274 -0.71 12.13 8.38
N PHE A 275 -0.91 10.97 9.01
CA PHE A 275 -2.12 10.65 9.77
C PHE A 275 -2.31 11.57 10.98
N ALA A 276 -1.23 11.83 11.73
CA ALA A 276 -1.24 12.73 12.87
C ALA A 276 -1.58 14.18 12.48
N ALA A 277 -1.02 14.68 11.38
CA ALA A 277 -1.36 16.00 10.86
C ALA A 277 -2.84 16.09 10.42
N ALA A 278 -3.40 15.02 9.83
CA ALA A 278 -4.84 14.98 9.52
C ALA A 278 -5.71 15.04 10.79
N ARG A 279 -5.29 14.37 11.87
CA ARG A 279 -5.97 14.42 13.17
C ARG A 279 -5.90 15.82 13.80
N GLU A 280 -4.75 16.48 13.70
CA GLU A 280 -4.56 17.85 14.17
C GLU A 280 -5.49 18.84 13.46
N ARG A 281 -5.59 18.74 12.13
CA ARG A 281 -6.50 19.58 11.32
C ARG A 281 -7.96 19.38 11.76
N PHE A 282 -8.38 18.13 11.95
CA PHE A 282 -9.71 17.83 12.49
C PHE A 282 -9.93 18.44 13.88
N SER A 283 -8.98 18.25 14.81
CA SER A 283 -9.06 18.83 16.16
C SER A 283 -9.22 20.36 16.10
N THR A 284 -8.45 21.01 15.24
CA THR A 284 -8.49 22.46 15.02
C THR A 284 -9.83 22.93 14.46
N ASP A 285 -10.34 22.28 13.42
CA ASP A 285 -11.64 22.63 12.83
C ASP A 285 -12.81 22.33 13.78
N ALA A 286 -12.74 21.25 14.57
CA ALA A 286 -13.74 20.95 15.58
C ALA A 286 -13.77 22.00 16.70
N ARG A 287 -12.59 22.45 17.18
CA ARG A 287 -12.48 23.57 18.12
C ARG A 287 -13.08 24.85 17.54
N ALA A 288 -12.75 25.18 16.29
CA ALA A 288 -13.29 26.35 15.60
C ALA A 288 -14.81 26.29 15.44
N ALA A 289 -15.36 25.10 15.17
CA ALA A 289 -16.79 24.85 15.10
C ALA A 289 -17.48 24.72 16.47
N LYS A 290 -16.75 24.90 17.58
CA LYS A 290 -17.22 24.72 18.97
C LYS A 290 -17.82 23.33 19.23
N VAL A 291 -17.31 22.32 18.55
CA VAL A 291 -17.73 20.94 18.74
C VAL A 291 -16.77 20.27 19.74
N PRO A 292 -17.28 19.57 20.78
CA PRO A 292 -16.43 19.03 21.84
C PRO A 292 -15.68 17.77 21.40
N ALA A 293 -14.66 17.91 20.56
CA ALA A 293 -13.85 16.79 20.06
C ALA A 293 -13.17 15.98 21.18
N ALA A 294 -12.84 16.63 22.31
CA ALA A 294 -12.29 15.97 23.48
C ALA A 294 -13.19 14.89 24.10
N LYS A 295 -14.48 14.85 23.74
CA LYS A 295 -15.45 13.84 24.22
C LYS A 295 -15.70 12.71 23.22
N LEU A 296 -14.98 12.72 22.10
CA LEU A 296 -15.12 11.69 21.08
C LEU A 296 -14.46 10.40 21.54
N THR A 297 -15.09 9.28 21.20
CA THR A 297 -14.50 7.95 21.33
C THR A 297 -13.33 7.80 20.35
N GLU A 298 -12.45 6.83 20.58
CA GLU A 298 -11.38 6.49 19.64
C GLU A 298 -11.92 6.20 18.24
N GLU A 299 -13.03 5.44 18.16
CA GLU A 299 -13.75 5.15 16.90
C GLU A 299 -14.11 6.42 16.13
N ALA A 300 -14.58 7.45 16.84
CA ALA A 300 -14.95 8.72 16.22
C ALA A 300 -13.72 9.53 15.79
N TRP A 301 -12.63 9.52 16.59
CA TRP A 301 -11.36 10.13 16.22
C TRP A 301 -10.77 9.46 14.98
N PHE A 302 -10.74 8.14 14.92
CA PHE A 302 -10.25 7.39 13.77
C PHE A 302 -11.07 7.68 12.51
N PHE A 303 -12.41 7.64 12.61
CA PHE A 303 -13.30 7.98 11.50
C PHE A 303 -13.00 9.37 10.94
N TRP A 304 -12.95 10.39 11.80
CA TRP A 304 -12.74 11.76 11.34
C TRP A 304 -11.32 11.99 10.82
N THR A 305 -10.32 11.40 11.45
CA THR A 305 -8.93 11.46 10.94
C THR A 305 -8.87 10.88 9.53
N THR A 306 -9.53 9.74 9.30
CA THR A 306 -9.59 9.09 7.99
C THR A 306 -10.28 9.97 6.93
N VAL A 307 -11.36 10.69 7.29
CA VAL A 307 -12.00 11.65 6.39
C VAL A 307 -11.01 12.75 5.99
N TYR A 308 -10.31 13.35 6.94
CA TYR A 308 -9.37 14.46 6.67
C TYR A 308 -8.12 13.98 5.92
N TYR A 309 -7.68 12.75 6.18
CA TYR A 309 -6.54 12.14 5.50
C TYR A 309 -6.86 11.87 4.02
N ASN A 310 -7.93 11.11 3.75
CA ASN A 310 -8.23 10.62 2.40
C ASN A 310 -8.95 11.63 1.50
N ALA A 311 -9.84 12.45 2.07
CA ALA A 311 -10.62 13.41 1.29
C ALA A 311 -10.07 14.84 1.36
N GLY A 312 -8.99 15.04 2.12
CA GLY A 312 -8.38 16.33 2.37
C GLY A 312 -9.16 17.21 3.36
N GLU A 313 -8.48 18.25 3.86
CA GLU A 313 -9.02 19.19 4.84
C GLU A 313 -10.31 19.88 4.36
N GLY A 314 -10.34 20.33 3.10
CA GLY A 314 -11.51 21.02 2.54
C GLY A 314 -12.78 20.16 2.59
N THR A 315 -12.68 18.88 2.22
CA THR A 315 -13.80 17.95 2.33
C THR A 315 -14.11 17.62 3.78
N GLY A 316 -13.10 17.36 4.61
CA GLY A 316 -13.27 17.06 6.04
C GLY A 316 -14.03 18.16 6.77
N LYS A 317 -13.62 19.41 6.60
CA LYS A 317 -14.27 20.60 7.16
C LYS A 317 -15.70 20.74 6.67
N LYS A 318 -15.94 20.58 5.37
CA LYS A 318 -17.29 20.63 4.79
C LYS A 318 -18.20 19.57 5.40
N MET A 319 -17.71 18.34 5.58
CA MET A 319 -18.48 17.26 6.20
C MET A 319 -18.74 17.53 7.67
N LEU A 320 -17.75 18.02 8.43
CA LEU A 320 -17.89 18.39 9.83
C LEU A 320 -18.95 19.48 10.01
N LEU A 321 -18.91 20.55 9.23
CA LEU A 321 -19.87 21.66 9.31
C LEU A 321 -21.29 21.21 8.91
N LYS A 322 -21.40 20.31 7.91
CA LYS A 322 -22.69 19.85 7.41
C LYS A 322 -23.36 18.84 8.33
N HIS A 323 -22.59 17.89 8.88
CA HIS A 323 -23.13 16.72 9.57
C HIS A 323 -22.86 16.72 11.09
N GLY A 324 -21.98 17.61 11.57
CA GLY A 324 -21.49 17.59 12.95
C GLY A 324 -20.63 16.36 13.25
N VAL A 325 -20.03 16.29 14.43
CA VAL A 325 -19.15 15.17 14.79
C VAL A 325 -19.85 13.82 14.82
N ASP A 326 -21.17 13.78 15.01
CA ASP A 326 -21.95 12.54 15.02
C ASP A 326 -22.07 11.87 13.64
N TYR A 327 -21.49 12.45 12.60
CA TYR A 327 -21.48 11.84 11.25
C TYR A 327 -20.91 10.42 11.24
N TRP A 328 -19.95 10.10 12.12
CA TRP A 328 -19.38 8.75 12.24
C TRP A 328 -20.44 7.69 12.55
N LYS A 329 -21.48 8.04 13.33
CA LYS A 329 -22.58 7.13 13.74
C LYS A 329 -23.50 6.74 12.60
N THR A 330 -23.49 7.50 11.50
CA THR A 330 -24.35 7.23 10.35
C THR A 330 -23.76 6.08 9.55
N LYS A 331 -24.53 5.03 9.24
CA LYS A 331 -24.07 3.92 8.40
C LYS A 331 -23.95 4.37 6.94
N TYR A 332 -22.97 3.83 6.22
CA TYR A 332 -22.94 3.96 4.76
C TYR A 332 -23.78 2.84 4.14
N THR A 333 -24.77 3.21 3.33
CA THR A 333 -25.74 2.27 2.71
C THR A 333 -25.65 2.24 1.19
N GLY A 334 -24.71 2.99 0.59
CA GLY A 334 -24.51 3.01 -0.86
C GLY A 334 -23.69 1.82 -1.35
N ALA A 335 -23.54 1.72 -2.67
CA ALA A 335 -22.54 0.86 -3.29
C ALA A 335 -21.13 1.31 -2.93
N GLU A 336 -20.16 0.41 -3.03
CA GLU A 336 -18.75 0.74 -2.82
C GLU A 336 -18.32 1.92 -3.68
N ASN A 337 -17.70 2.93 -3.05
CA ASN A 337 -17.31 4.15 -3.74
C ASN A 337 -16.07 4.74 -3.06
N SER A 338 -14.88 4.41 -3.60
CA SER A 338 -13.60 4.92 -3.11
C SER A 338 -13.43 6.44 -3.26
N GLN A 339 -14.32 7.14 -3.95
CA GLN A 339 -14.34 8.61 -3.99
C GLN A 339 -15.22 9.21 -2.88
N SER A 340 -16.03 8.39 -2.20
CA SER A 340 -16.87 8.84 -1.09
C SER A 340 -16.06 8.86 0.21
N ALA A 341 -15.83 10.07 0.73
CA ALA A 341 -15.20 10.26 2.03
C ALA A 341 -15.87 9.44 3.15
N LYS A 342 -17.20 9.31 3.09
CA LYS A 342 -17.97 8.51 4.06
C LYS A 342 -17.72 7.02 3.90
N TYR A 343 -17.74 6.51 2.67
CA TYR A 343 -17.44 5.11 2.42
C TYR A 343 -16.04 4.77 2.93
N ASN A 344 -15.03 5.55 2.54
CA ASN A 344 -13.64 5.34 2.95
C ASN A 344 -13.45 5.34 4.47
N ALA A 345 -13.97 6.36 5.14
CA ALA A 345 -13.88 6.43 6.58
C ALA A 345 -14.62 5.28 7.28
N THR A 346 -15.79 4.87 6.76
CA THR A 346 -16.58 3.79 7.37
C THR A 346 -15.93 2.42 7.21
N TRP A 347 -15.48 2.04 6.01
CA TRP A 347 -14.85 0.71 5.85
C TRP A 347 -13.51 0.63 6.59
N ARG A 348 -12.72 1.72 6.61
CA ARG A 348 -11.47 1.77 7.39
C ARG A 348 -11.74 1.70 8.89
N THR A 349 -12.75 2.40 9.40
CA THR A 349 -13.13 2.30 10.83
C THR A 349 -13.59 0.88 11.18
N SER A 350 -14.33 0.23 10.29
CA SER A 350 -14.72 -1.18 10.44
C SER A 350 -13.48 -2.09 10.50
N THR A 351 -12.51 -1.88 9.61
CA THR A 351 -11.23 -2.60 9.59
C THR A 351 -10.38 -2.33 10.82
N TRP A 352 -10.29 -1.09 11.29
CA TRP A 352 -9.60 -0.73 12.53
C TRP A 352 -10.20 -1.45 13.74
N ASP A 353 -11.52 -1.44 13.87
CA ASP A 353 -12.20 -2.12 14.99
C ASP A 353 -12.05 -3.64 14.88
N TYR A 354 -11.92 -4.19 13.66
CA TYR A 354 -11.53 -5.57 13.45
C TYR A 354 -10.11 -5.84 13.95
N LEU A 355 -9.11 -5.09 13.49
CA LEU A 355 -7.71 -5.29 13.91
C LEU A 355 -7.53 -5.10 15.43
N ARG A 356 -8.20 -4.12 16.03
CA ARG A 356 -8.17 -3.90 17.47
C ARG A 356 -8.77 -5.07 18.27
N GLN A 357 -9.78 -5.76 17.74
CA GLN A 357 -10.43 -6.89 18.41
C GLN A 357 -9.82 -8.25 18.05
N HIS A 358 -9.16 -8.36 16.89
CA HIS A 358 -8.66 -9.61 16.33
C HIS A 358 -7.14 -9.74 16.41
N GLY A 359 -6.38 -8.65 16.32
CA GLY A 359 -4.91 -8.64 16.31
C GLY A 359 -4.25 -9.02 17.64
N GLY A 360 -5.01 -9.65 18.54
CA GLY A 360 -4.51 -10.25 19.77
C GLY A 360 -3.94 -9.26 20.79
N ASP A 361 -3.20 -9.84 21.74
CA ASP A 361 -2.46 -9.11 22.76
C ASP A 361 -1.37 -8.23 22.12
N ASP A 362 -0.80 -8.62 20.97
CA ASP A 362 0.30 -7.90 20.31
C ASP A 362 -0.05 -6.46 19.92
N LEU A 363 -1.26 -6.19 19.41
CA LEU A 363 -1.69 -4.81 19.12
C LEU A 363 -2.41 -4.13 20.30
N ALA A 364 -2.94 -4.90 21.26
CA ALA A 364 -3.64 -4.38 22.43
C ALA A 364 -2.68 -3.92 23.53
N GLU A 365 -1.60 -4.66 23.79
CA GLU A 365 -0.60 -4.35 24.82
C GLU A 365 0.29 -3.15 24.45
N MET A 366 0.41 -2.83 23.16
CA MET A 366 1.15 -1.64 22.68
C MET A 366 0.42 -0.31 22.96
N THR A 367 -0.74 -0.33 23.61
CA THR A 367 -1.56 0.86 23.91
C THR A 367 -1.51 1.33 25.37
N GLU A 368 -0.92 0.54 26.26
CA GLU A 368 -0.69 0.88 27.68
C GLU A 368 0.70 1.48 27.90
#